data_AF-A0A257JKN4-F1
#
_entry.id   AF-A0A257JKN4-F1
#
_cell.length_a   1.000
_cell.length_b   1.000
_cell.length_c   1.000
_cell.angle_alpha   90.00
_cell.angle_beta   90.00
_cell.angle_gamma   90.00
#
_symmetry.space_group_name_H-M   'P 1'
#
loop_
_entity.id
_entity.type
_entity.pdbx_description
1 polymer ?
#
loop_
_entity_poly.entity_id
_entity_poly.type
_entity_poly.pdbx_seq_one_letter_code
_entity_poly.pdbx_strand_id
1 'polypeptide(L)'
;MTTPQSAAAHAHPAAAQSGDPQAPGLPTGTPMRWVPTLYLAQGLPFYTVALIAGLMAKSQGVANDQIARWTGLLGLAWVFKPLWSPFLEAAPSKKWLVVLCQYTGALALGGVEQHMPPAQAWTIIFALLGLMMAALASYHLWALPPGAPGVPQGSAREVLATLWDVVHSFFTKPGIWLAIGFIVLFRAGEGQIQTIGPLFLRDARSAGGLGLSTDQVGIVYGTAGTVAFIAGSVLGGYFTAWRGLKRAMPWLIVAMNLPNLVFWWLGTALPDDLGRVSAALAVEMFGYGFGFVGVILFIMQVVAAGKYPTAHYALGTGVMQL
;
A
#
# COMPACT_ATOMS: atom_id res chain seq x y z
N MET A 1 29.65 -19.76 -77.43
CA MET A 1 28.47 -19.52 -76.56
C MET A 1 28.46 -20.60 -75.51
N THR A 2 28.67 -20.19 -74.26
CA THR A 2 28.94 -21.02 -73.08
C THR A 2 27.66 -21.30 -72.29
N THR A 3 27.57 -22.51 -71.77
CA THR A 3 26.74 -22.97 -70.62
C THR A 3 27.70 -23.57 -69.58
N PRO A 4 27.30 -23.88 -68.32
CA PRO A 4 26.17 -23.42 -67.49
C PRO A 4 26.57 -23.14 -66.01
N GLN A 5 25.60 -22.72 -65.16
CA GLN A 5 25.34 -23.11 -63.75
C GLN A 5 25.02 -21.99 -62.73
N SER A 6 23.93 -22.24 -61.98
CA SER A 6 23.76 -22.12 -60.53
C SER A 6 23.55 -20.75 -59.85
N ALA A 7 22.34 -20.63 -59.26
CA ALA A 7 21.95 -20.04 -57.97
C ALA A 7 22.81 -18.94 -57.31
N ALA A 8 22.22 -17.76 -57.09
CA ALA A 8 22.63 -16.83 -56.04
C ALA A 8 21.49 -15.90 -55.58
N ALA A 9 21.23 -15.97 -54.28
CA ALA A 9 20.69 -14.99 -53.35
C ALA A 9 20.23 -13.62 -53.87
N HIS A 10 18.97 -13.27 -53.57
CA HIS A 10 18.52 -11.89 -53.47
C HIS A 10 19.14 -11.23 -52.22
N ALA A 11 20.19 -10.44 -52.43
CA ALA A 11 20.73 -9.53 -51.45
C ALA A 11 19.86 -8.26 -51.38
N HIS A 12 19.27 -7.99 -50.21
CA HIS A 12 18.77 -6.66 -49.86
C HIS A 12 19.94 -5.79 -49.36
N PRO A 13 20.09 -4.53 -49.82
CA PRO A 13 21.17 -3.66 -49.39
C PRO A 13 20.97 -3.15 -47.95
N ALA A 14 22.09 -2.94 -47.28
CA ALA A 14 22.19 -2.40 -45.93
C ALA A 14 21.83 -0.90 -45.84
N ALA A 15 21.49 -0.51 -44.61
CA ALA A 15 21.53 0.82 -44.01
C ALA A 15 20.28 1.71 -44.10
N ALA A 16 19.50 1.72 -43.01
CA ALA A 16 19.06 2.95 -42.35
C ALA A 16 18.95 2.67 -40.84
N GLN A 17 19.91 3.21 -40.08
CA GLN A 17 19.89 3.24 -38.62
C GLN A 17 18.75 4.17 -38.18
N SER A 18 17.60 3.62 -37.79
CA SER A 18 16.61 4.33 -36.99
C SER A 18 17.02 4.22 -35.53
N GLY A 19 17.55 5.30 -34.98
CA GLY A 19 17.84 5.42 -33.56
C GLY A 19 16.54 5.39 -32.75
N ASP A 20 16.15 4.21 -32.30
CA ASP A 20 15.25 4.07 -31.16
C ASP A 20 15.96 4.68 -29.94
N PRO A 21 15.30 5.56 -29.16
CA PRO A 21 15.84 5.97 -27.87
C PRO A 21 15.97 4.71 -27.00
N GLN A 22 17.21 4.26 -26.81
CA GLN A 22 17.53 3.14 -25.93
C GLN A 22 16.84 3.36 -24.59
N ALA A 23 15.95 2.43 -24.23
CA ALA A 23 15.40 2.36 -22.89
C ALA A 23 16.58 2.40 -21.90
N PRO A 24 16.56 3.29 -20.87
CA PRO A 24 17.66 3.40 -19.94
C PRO A 24 17.97 2.03 -19.36
N GLY A 25 19.22 1.58 -19.53
CA GLY A 25 19.67 0.26 -19.11
C GLY A 25 19.29 -0.02 -17.67
N LEU A 26 18.64 -1.16 -17.43
CA LEU A 26 18.23 -1.58 -16.09
C LEU A 26 19.48 -1.63 -15.18
N PRO A 27 19.41 -1.11 -13.93
CA PRO A 27 20.54 -1.13 -13.00
C PRO A 27 21.12 -2.55 -12.83
N THR A 28 22.45 -2.65 -12.68
CA THR A 28 23.23 -3.89 -12.58
C THR A 28 22.97 -4.73 -11.33
N GLY A 29 21.99 -4.36 -10.50
CA GLY A 29 21.54 -5.13 -9.34
C GLY A 29 20.14 -5.70 -9.58
N THR A 30 19.95 -7.00 -9.37
CA THR A 30 18.64 -7.64 -9.49
C THR A 30 17.62 -6.93 -8.58
N PRO A 31 16.53 -6.33 -9.13
CA PRO A 31 15.54 -5.58 -8.35
C PRO A 31 14.94 -6.37 -7.18
N MET A 32 14.91 -7.70 -7.29
CA MET A 32 14.47 -8.63 -6.25
C MET A 32 15.25 -8.52 -4.93
N ARG A 33 16.48 -7.96 -4.94
CA ARG A 33 17.28 -7.81 -3.71
C ARG A 33 16.73 -6.72 -2.77
N TRP A 34 16.18 -5.63 -3.30
CA TRP A 34 15.80 -4.47 -2.49
C TRP A 34 14.30 -4.14 -2.55
N VAL A 35 13.58 -4.58 -3.60
CA VAL A 35 12.15 -4.29 -3.73
C VAL A 35 11.33 -4.86 -2.56
N PRO A 36 11.45 -6.16 -2.19
CA PRO A 36 10.64 -6.71 -1.10
C PRO A 36 10.93 -6.05 0.27
N THR A 37 12.21 -5.80 0.58
CA THR A 37 12.62 -5.17 1.83
C THR A 37 12.20 -3.70 1.89
N LEU A 38 12.13 -3.01 0.75
CA LEU A 38 11.62 -1.65 0.66
C LEU A 38 10.11 -1.58 0.92
N TYR A 39 9.33 -2.52 0.36
CA TYR A 39 7.89 -2.62 0.65
C TYR A 39 7.62 -2.98 2.11
N LEU A 40 8.43 -3.88 2.69
CA LEU A 40 8.37 -4.17 4.13
C LEU A 40 8.67 -2.90 4.94
N ALA A 41 9.70 -2.15 4.56
CA ALA A 41 10.06 -0.92 5.25
C ALA A 41 8.97 0.16 5.16
N GLN A 42 8.24 0.21 4.04
CA GLN A 42 7.09 1.11 3.87
C GLN A 42 5.88 0.67 4.69
N GLY A 43 5.62 -0.64 4.76
CA GLY A 43 4.47 -1.21 5.47
C GLY A 43 4.54 -1.05 6.99
N LEU A 44 5.75 -1.08 7.56
CA LEU A 44 5.94 -1.04 9.02
C LEU A 44 5.38 0.23 9.68
N PRO A 45 5.75 1.47 9.27
CA PRO A 45 5.16 2.68 9.85
C PRO A 45 3.65 2.77 9.67
N PHE A 46 3.16 2.34 8.50
CA PHE A 46 1.72 2.31 8.21
C PHE A 46 0.98 1.39 9.19
N TYR A 47 1.46 0.16 9.37
CA TYR A 47 0.83 -0.81 10.27
C TYR A 47 0.90 -0.37 11.74
N THR A 48 2.00 0.26 12.14
CA THR A 48 2.14 0.81 13.49
C THR A 48 1.07 1.87 13.77
N VAL A 49 0.85 2.79 12.83
CA VAL A 49 -0.18 3.84 12.99
C VAL A 49 -1.59 3.27 12.85
N ALA A 50 -1.82 2.40 11.87
CA ALA A 50 -3.14 1.90 11.53
C ALA A 50 -3.71 0.91 12.55
N LEU A 51 -2.86 0.14 13.24
CA LEU A 51 -3.31 -0.90 14.17
C LEU A 51 -2.69 -0.77 15.56
N ILE A 52 -1.35 -0.74 15.65
CA ILE A 52 -0.64 -0.85 16.93
C ILE A 52 -0.97 0.33 17.85
N ALA A 53 -0.95 1.55 17.30
CA ALA A 53 -1.30 2.76 18.05
C ALA A 53 -2.75 2.71 18.59
N GLY A 54 -3.70 2.20 17.80
CA GLY A 54 -5.09 2.06 18.21
C GLY A 54 -5.29 1.03 19.32
N LEU A 55 -4.68 -0.16 19.19
CA LEU A 55 -4.74 -1.20 20.23
C LEU A 55 -4.04 -0.77 21.53
N MET A 56 -2.92 -0.05 21.42
CA MET A 56 -2.21 0.52 22.54
C MET A 56 -3.08 1.54 23.28
N ALA A 57 -3.62 2.53 22.57
CA ALA A 57 -4.52 3.53 23.16
C ALA A 57 -5.74 2.87 23.81
N LYS A 58 -6.31 1.85 23.16
CA LYS A 58 -7.43 1.08 23.73
C LYS A 58 -7.03 0.37 25.02
N SER A 59 -5.84 -0.23 25.09
CA SER A 59 -5.33 -0.88 26.30
C SER A 59 -5.11 0.08 27.48
N GLN A 60 -4.89 1.36 27.19
CA GLN A 60 -4.74 2.44 28.17
C GLN A 60 -6.09 3.07 28.58
N GLY A 61 -7.21 2.55 28.07
CA GLY A 61 -8.55 3.04 28.39
C GLY A 61 -9.02 4.25 27.58
N VAL A 62 -8.32 4.61 26.49
CA VAL A 62 -8.77 5.69 25.60
C VAL A 62 -10.06 5.28 24.89
N ALA A 63 -11.00 6.22 24.77
CA ALA A 63 -12.30 5.99 24.15
C ALA A 63 -12.19 5.78 22.62
N ASN A 64 -13.04 4.93 22.06
CA ASN A 64 -12.99 4.51 20.65
C ASN A 64 -13.16 5.68 19.67
N ASP A 65 -14.00 6.65 20.02
CA ASP A 65 -14.25 7.86 19.22
C ASP A 65 -12.98 8.71 19.09
N GLN A 66 -12.21 8.83 20.18
CA GLN A 66 -10.94 9.55 20.16
C GLN A 66 -9.88 8.79 19.37
N ILE A 67 -9.81 7.47 19.52
CA ILE A 67 -8.89 6.62 18.75
C ILE A 67 -9.19 6.78 17.26
N ALA A 68 -10.44 6.58 16.84
CA ALA A 68 -10.86 6.70 15.44
C ALA A 68 -10.60 8.10 14.88
N ARG A 69 -10.84 9.16 15.68
CA ARG A 69 -10.55 10.54 15.26
C ARG A 69 -9.06 10.76 15.00
N TRP A 70 -8.20 10.35 15.93
CA TRP A 70 -6.76 10.57 15.82
C TRP A 70 -6.11 9.69 14.76
N THR A 71 -6.51 8.42 14.64
CA THR A 71 -6.02 7.53 13.57
C THR A 71 -6.47 8.03 12.20
N GLY A 72 -7.71 8.51 12.06
CA GLY A 72 -8.19 9.14 10.84
C GLY A 72 -7.40 10.40 10.46
N LEU A 73 -7.13 11.28 11.42
CA LEU A 73 -6.29 12.47 11.20
C LEU A 73 -4.87 12.12 10.76
N LEU A 74 -4.25 11.10 11.37
CA LEU A 74 -2.94 10.60 10.93
C LEU A 74 -3.04 9.98 9.53
N GLY A 75 -4.15 9.31 9.22
CA GLY A 75 -4.47 8.77 7.90
C GLY A 75 -4.46 9.82 6.79
N LEU A 76 -4.79 11.09 7.08
CA LEU A 76 -4.72 12.19 6.11
C LEU A 76 -3.30 12.40 5.56
N ALA A 77 -2.26 12.04 6.31
CA ALA A 77 -0.90 12.05 5.78
C ALA A 77 -0.76 11.11 4.56
N TRP A 78 -1.50 10.00 4.47
CA TRP A 78 -1.46 9.16 3.27
C TRP A 78 -2.25 9.75 2.09
N VAL A 79 -3.28 10.56 2.36
CA VAL A 79 -4.07 11.26 1.34
C VAL A 79 -3.23 12.33 0.64
N PHE A 80 -2.45 13.09 1.42
CA PHE A 80 -1.61 14.17 0.88
C PHE A 80 -0.31 13.70 0.24
N LYS A 81 -0.04 12.38 0.22
CA LYS A 81 1.12 11.75 -0.42
C LYS A 81 1.51 12.31 -1.80
N PRO A 82 0.57 12.63 -2.70
CA PRO A 82 0.88 13.18 -4.02
C PRO A 82 1.51 14.58 -3.99
N LEU A 83 1.27 15.37 -2.93
CA LEU A 83 1.79 16.73 -2.83
C LEU A 83 3.31 16.74 -2.62
N TRP A 84 3.85 15.75 -1.91
CA TRP A 84 5.29 15.67 -1.69
C TRP A 84 6.04 14.75 -2.64
N SER A 85 5.38 13.91 -3.43
CA SER A 85 6.09 13.04 -4.38
C SER A 85 7.03 13.81 -5.32
N PRO A 86 6.71 15.01 -5.84
CA PRO A 86 7.63 15.74 -6.71
C PRO A 86 8.83 16.35 -5.98
N PHE A 87 8.67 16.74 -4.71
CA PHE A 87 9.82 17.14 -3.89
C PHE A 87 10.76 15.98 -3.61
N LEU A 88 10.21 14.77 -3.41
CA LEU A 88 11.02 13.55 -3.27
C LEU A 88 11.73 13.17 -4.58
N GLU A 89 11.11 13.45 -5.73
CA GLU A 89 11.72 13.24 -7.05
C GLU A 89 12.83 14.27 -7.35
N ALA A 90 12.68 15.50 -6.86
CA ALA A 90 13.69 16.56 -6.96
C ALA A 90 14.89 16.36 -6.01
N ALA A 91 14.82 15.38 -5.10
CA ALA A 91 15.89 15.12 -4.15
C ALA A 91 17.18 14.66 -4.87
N PRO A 92 18.36 15.15 -4.46
CA PRO A 92 19.62 14.87 -5.12
C PRO A 92 20.02 13.39 -5.06
N SER A 93 19.57 12.65 -4.03
CA SER A 93 19.79 11.22 -3.92
C SER A 93 18.57 10.51 -3.33
N LYS A 94 17.90 9.71 -4.19
CA LYS A 94 16.75 8.87 -3.81
C LYS A 94 17.13 7.85 -2.73
N LYS A 95 18.36 7.32 -2.78
CA LYS A 95 18.88 6.35 -1.81
C LYS A 95 18.99 6.96 -0.41
N TRP A 96 19.66 8.10 -0.30
CA TRP A 96 19.85 8.78 0.99
C TRP A 96 18.54 9.28 1.58
N LEU A 97 17.62 9.75 0.73
CA LEU A 97 16.28 10.13 1.17
C LEU A 97 15.54 8.96 1.84
N VAL A 98 15.52 7.79 1.20
CA VAL A 98 14.88 6.58 1.75
C VAL A 98 15.52 6.17 3.07
N VAL A 99 16.85 6.12 3.12
CA VAL A 99 17.58 5.71 4.34
C VAL A 99 17.36 6.70 5.49
N LEU A 100 17.36 8.00 5.21
CA LEU A 100 17.09 9.05 6.19
C LEU A 100 15.66 8.95 6.73
N CYS A 101 14.66 8.70 5.87
CA CYS A 101 13.29 8.42 6.31
C CYS A 101 13.19 7.17 7.19
N GLN A 102 13.96 6.11 6.90
CA GLN A 102 13.95 4.88 7.70
C GLN A 102 14.61 5.09 9.07
N TYR A 103 15.73 5.80 9.16
CA TYR A 103 16.35 6.13 10.45
C TYR A 103 15.50 7.10 11.26
N THR A 104 14.93 8.14 10.64
CA THR A 104 14.01 9.06 11.35
C THR A 104 12.78 8.33 11.85
N GLY A 105 12.23 7.39 11.07
CA GLY A 105 11.16 6.49 11.52
C GLY A 105 11.58 5.62 12.71
N ALA A 106 12.78 5.04 12.68
CA ALA A 106 13.33 4.27 13.80
C ALA A 106 13.46 5.11 15.08
N LEU A 107 13.99 6.33 14.96
CA LEU A 107 14.11 7.28 16.06
C LEU A 107 12.75 7.72 16.59
N ALA A 108 11.78 7.98 15.72
CA ALA A 108 10.43 8.34 16.14
C ALA A 108 9.76 7.22 16.95
N LEU A 109 9.89 5.97 16.50
CA LEU A 109 9.38 4.80 17.24
C LEU A 109 10.05 4.65 18.61
N GLY A 110 11.37 4.87 18.70
CA GLY A 110 12.10 4.90 19.97
C GLY A 110 11.79 6.13 20.85
N GLY A 111 11.42 7.27 20.27
CA GLY A 111 11.07 8.48 21.02
C GLY A 111 9.69 8.41 21.67
N VAL A 112 8.73 7.74 21.01
CA VAL A 112 7.39 7.47 21.56
C VAL A 112 7.47 6.66 22.86
N GLU A 113 8.47 5.76 22.96
CA GLU A 113 8.77 4.99 24.17
C GLU A 113 8.99 5.89 25.41
N GLN A 114 9.72 7.00 25.25
CA GLN A 114 10.17 7.81 26.38
C GLN A 114 9.07 8.70 26.98
N HIS A 115 7.98 8.92 26.24
CA HIS A 115 6.94 9.89 26.59
C HIS A 115 5.60 9.24 26.99
N MET A 116 5.49 7.91 26.95
CA MET A 116 4.27 7.19 27.34
C MET A 116 4.52 6.23 28.51
N PRO A 117 3.66 6.19 29.54
CA PRO A 117 3.82 5.27 30.67
C PRO A 117 3.88 3.82 30.16
N PRO A 118 4.94 3.06 30.44
CA PRO A 118 5.07 1.74 29.86
C PRO A 118 4.24 0.73 30.64
N ALA A 119 3.30 0.08 29.96
CA ALA A 119 3.24 -1.36 30.12
C ALA A 119 4.47 -1.90 29.38
N GLN A 120 5.35 -2.62 30.08
CA GLN A 120 6.64 -3.15 29.58
C GLN A 120 6.54 -3.81 28.19
N ALA A 121 5.38 -4.36 27.84
CA ALA A 121 5.09 -4.96 26.54
C ALA A 121 5.16 -3.95 25.36
N TRP A 122 4.64 -2.73 25.50
CA TRP A 122 4.63 -1.75 24.40
C TRP A 122 6.02 -1.23 24.08
N THR A 123 6.84 -1.00 25.12
CA THR A 123 8.25 -0.64 24.98
C THR A 123 9.00 -1.65 24.13
N ILE A 124 8.85 -2.94 24.42
CA ILE A 124 9.51 -4.00 23.64
C ILE A 124 9.05 -3.97 22.18
N ILE A 125 7.76 -3.78 21.91
CA ILE A 125 7.22 -3.74 20.54
C ILE A 125 7.81 -2.57 19.75
N PHE A 126 7.79 -1.35 20.29
CA PHE A 126 8.34 -0.18 19.59
C PHE A 126 9.85 -0.25 19.41
N ALA A 127 10.58 -0.77 20.40
CA ALA A 127 12.01 -1.02 20.29
C ALA A 127 12.34 -2.03 19.18
N LEU A 128 11.60 -3.13 19.09
CA LEU A 128 11.78 -4.12 18.02
C LEU A 128 11.46 -3.55 16.63
N LEU A 129 10.39 -2.77 16.49
CA LEU A 129 10.04 -2.10 15.24
C LEU A 129 11.10 -1.06 14.82
N GLY A 130 11.59 -0.28 15.79
CA GLY A 130 12.68 0.68 15.57
C GLY A 130 13.99 0.00 15.15
N LEU A 131 14.36 -1.10 15.82
CA LEU A 131 15.53 -1.91 15.47
C LEU A 131 15.39 -2.50 14.07
N MET A 132 14.22 -3.02 13.71
CA MET A 132 13.95 -3.55 12.38
C MET A 132 14.03 -2.46 11.31
N MET A 133 13.50 -1.26 11.58
CA MET A 133 13.66 -0.09 10.71
C MET A 133 15.13 0.28 10.52
N ALA A 134 15.92 0.32 11.59
CA ALA A 134 17.36 0.61 11.54
C ALA A 134 18.14 -0.47 10.78
N ALA A 135 17.79 -1.75 10.97
CA ALA A 135 18.39 -2.86 10.22
C ALA A 135 18.07 -2.77 8.73
N LEU A 136 16.82 -2.46 8.36
CA LEU A 136 16.41 -2.24 6.97
C LEU A 136 17.10 -1.02 6.36
N ALA A 137 17.24 0.08 7.11
CA ALA A 137 18.01 1.26 6.70
C ALA A 137 19.46 0.90 6.39
N SER A 138 20.09 0.14 7.28
CA SER A 138 21.47 -0.33 7.14
C SER A 138 21.63 -1.27 5.94
N TYR A 139 20.67 -2.16 5.71
CA TYR A 139 20.64 -3.03 4.53
C TYR A 139 20.50 -2.20 3.23
N HIS A 140 19.61 -1.21 3.21
CA HIS A 140 19.37 -0.37 2.04
C HIS A 140 20.54 0.58 1.73
N LEU A 141 21.40 0.91 2.70
CA LEU A 141 22.68 1.58 2.42
C LEU A 141 23.57 0.76 1.48
N TRP A 142 23.48 -0.57 1.51
CA TRP A 142 24.22 -1.45 0.61
C TRP A 142 23.40 -1.86 -0.62
N ALA A 143 22.14 -2.26 -0.44
CA ALA A 143 21.33 -2.90 -1.47
C ALA A 143 20.68 -1.94 -2.49
N LEU A 144 20.41 -0.68 -2.13
CA LEU A 144 19.82 0.27 -3.07
C LEU A 144 20.88 0.70 -4.10
N PRO A 145 20.58 0.58 -5.41
CA PRO A 145 21.43 1.17 -6.43
C PRO A 145 21.46 2.69 -6.24
N PRO A 146 22.56 3.37 -6.58
CA PRO A 146 22.54 4.82 -6.73
C PRO A 146 21.42 5.15 -7.71
N GLY A 147 20.37 5.83 -7.24
CA GLY A 147 19.33 6.31 -8.14
C GLY A 147 19.99 7.18 -9.22
N ALA A 148 19.43 7.17 -10.44
CA ALA A 148 19.83 8.15 -11.43
C ALA A 148 19.85 9.53 -10.76
N PRO A 149 20.93 10.32 -10.90
CA PRO A 149 21.01 11.66 -10.33
C PRO A 149 19.70 12.36 -10.66
N GLY A 150 19.00 12.87 -9.64
CA GLY A 150 17.87 13.76 -9.90
C GLY A 150 18.44 14.89 -10.73
N VAL A 151 18.06 14.98 -12.00
CA VAL A 151 18.44 16.14 -12.80
C VAL A 151 17.80 17.32 -12.05
N PRO A 152 18.58 18.30 -11.56
CA PRO A 152 17.99 19.48 -10.95
C PRO A 152 17.29 20.22 -12.08
N GLN A 153 16.02 19.91 -12.31
CA GLN A 153 15.20 20.57 -13.30
C GLN A 153 14.33 21.58 -12.61
N GLY A 154 14.88 22.78 -12.56
CA GLY A 154 14.09 23.99 -12.51
C GLY A 154 14.09 24.71 -11.19
N SER A 155 13.86 26.02 -11.30
CA SER A 155 13.53 26.87 -10.16
C SER A 155 12.31 26.31 -9.40
N ALA A 156 12.13 26.67 -8.12
CA ALA A 156 10.96 26.26 -7.34
C ALA A 156 9.62 26.53 -8.06
N ARG A 157 9.60 27.54 -8.93
CA ARG A 157 8.47 27.89 -9.81
C ARG A 157 8.16 26.84 -10.86
N GLU A 158 9.17 26.21 -11.46
CA GLU A 158 8.99 25.14 -12.46
C GLU A 158 8.50 23.84 -11.81
N VAL A 159 8.98 23.53 -10.60
CA VAL A 159 8.45 22.42 -9.80
C VAL A 159 6.98 22.66 -9.48
N LEU A 160 6.62 23.88 -9.05
CA LEU A 160 5.23 24.23 -8.77
C LEU A 160 4.34 24.22 -10.04
N ALA A 161 4.86 24.68 -11.17
CA ALA A 161 4.16 24.62 -12.45
C ALA A 161 3.90 23.17 -12.89
N THR A 162 4.89 22.28 -12.70
CA THR A 162 4.77 20.86 -13.00
C THR A 162 3.76 20.18 -12.06
N LEU A 163 3.81 20.47 -10.77
CA LEU A 163 2.81 20.04 -9.78
C LEU A 163 1.40 20.44 -10.19
N TRP A 164 1.21 21.70 -10.59
CA TRP A 164 -0.07 22.20 -11.06
C TRP A 164 -0.54 21.48 -12.33
N ASP A 165 0.35 21.25 -13.30
CA ASP A 165 -0.01 20.52 -14.53
C ASP A 165 -0.40 19.06 -14.24
N VAL A 166 0.27 18.39 -13.28
CA VAL A 166 -0.10 17.04 -12.82
C VAL A 166 -1.50 17.02 -12.22
N VAL A 167 -1.80 17.94 -11.30
CA VAL A 167 -3.11 18.04 -10.63
C VAL A 167 -4.19 18.39 -11.65
N HIS A 168 -3.95 19.40 -12.49
CA HIS A 168 -4.88 19.84 -13.51
C HIS A 168 -5.16 18.74 -14.53
N SER A 169 -4.12 18.06 -15.05
CA SER A 169 -4.27 16.95 -16.00
C SER A 169 -5.00 15.74 -15.40
N PHE A 170 -4.91 15.53 -14.09
CA PHE A 170 -5.67 14.49 -13.39
C PHE A 170 -7.17 14.82 -13.36
N PHE A 171 -7.54 16.01 -12.88
CA PHE A 171 -8.94 16.40 -12.71
C PHE A 171 -9.68 16.78 -14.00
N THR A 172 -8.96 17.05 -15.09
CA THR A 172 -9.53 17.29 -16.42
C THR A 172 -9.71 16.01 -17.23
N LYS A 173 -9.24 14.86 -16.73
CA LYS A 173 -9.34 13.59 -17.44
C LYS A 173 -10.82 13.16 -17.57
N PRO A 174 -11.27 12.73 -18.76
CA PRO A 174 -12.65 12.31 -18.95
C PRO A 174 -13.00 11.13 -18.05
N GLY A 175 -14.10 11.25 -17.30
CA GLY A 175 -14.56 10.20 -16.39
C GLY A 175 -13.83 10.11 -15.04
N ILE A 176 -12.90 11.01 -14.73
CA ILE A 176 -12.14 10.95 -13.46
C ILE A 176 -13.02 11.09 -12.22
N TRP A 177 -14.03 11.97 -12.26
CA TRP A 177 -14.96 12.15 -11.12
C TRP A 177 -15.77 10.89 -10.85
N LEU A 178 -16.15 10.14 -11.90
CA LEU A 178 -16.79 8.84 -11.75
C LEU A 178 -15.82 7.80 -11.18
N ALA A 179 -14.55 7.82 -11.60
CA ALA A 179 -13.51 6.96 -11.06
C ALA A 179 -13.22 7.25 -9.58
N ILE A 180 -13.18 8.53 -9.18
CA ILE A 180 -13.05 8.97 -7.79
C ILE A 180 -14.23 8.47 -6.97
N GLY A 181 -15.47 8.72 -7.44
CA GLY A 181 -16.68 8.24 -6.78
C GLY A 181 -16.68 6.72 -6.64
N PHE A 182 -16.25 6.00 -7.68
CA PHE A 182 -16.08 4.55 -7.63
C PHE A 182 -15.06 4.12 -6.57
N ILE A 183 -13.86 4.70 -6.53
CA ILE A 183 -12.81 4.33 -5.56
C ILE A 183 -13.30 4.55 -4.13
N VAL A 184 -13.90 5.71 -3.85
CA VAL A 184 -14.42 6.05 -2.52
C VAL A 184 -15.53 5.07 -2.14
N LEU A 185 -16.52 4.84 -3.01
CA LEU A 185 -17.62 3.91 -2.72
C LEU A 185 -17.17 2.45 -2.60
N PHE A 186 -16.17 2.04 -3.40
CA PHE A 186 -15.60 0.70 -3.36
C PHE A 186 -14.96 0.41 -2.00
N ARG A 187 -14.33 1.42 -1.37
CA ARG A 187 -13.61 1.27 -0.11
C ARG A 187 -14.38 1.74 1.12
N ALA A 188 -15.43 2.54 0.96
CA ALA A 188 -16.15 3.19 2.06
C ALA A 188 -16.63 2.23 3.16
N GLY A 189 -17.11 1.03 2.80
CA GLY A 189 -17.54 0.04 3.79
C GLY A 189 -16.36 -0.60 4.54
N GLU A 190 -15.38 -1.07 3.80
CA GLU A 190 -14.21 -1.75 4.38
C GLU A 190 -13.34 -0.80 5.22
N GLY A 191 -13.14 0.45 4.81
CA GLY A 191 -12.37 1.41 5.59
C GLY A 191 -12.92 1.67 7.00
N GLN A 192 -14.25 1.60 7.16
CA GLN A 192 -14.90 1.69 8.48
C GLN A 192 -14.63 0.46 9.33
N ILE A 193 -14.76 -0.74 8.74
CA ILE A 193 -14.45 -2.01 9.40
C ILE A 193 -12.97 -2.09 9.77
N GLN A 194 -12.06 -1.62 8.92
CA GLN A 194 -10.63 -1.62 9.18
C GLN A 194 -10.27 -0.80 10.44
N THR A 195 -10.99 0.30 10.69
CA THR A 195 -10.76 1.18 11.83
C THR A 195 -11.43 0.66 13.11
N ILE A 196 -12.69 0.22 13.01
CA ILE A 196 -13.52 -0.14 14.18
C ILE A 196 -13.38 -1.61 14.54
N GLY A 197 -13.11 -2.48 13.57
CA GLY A 197 -13.09 -3.94 13.73
C GLY A 197 -12.17 -4.41 14.85
N PRO A 198 -10.88 -4.06 14.85
CA PRO A 198 -9.97 -4.44 15.94
C PRO A 198 -10.41 -3.91 17.32
N LEU A 199 -11.04 -2.73 17.37
CA LEU A 199 -11.57 -2.16 18.61
C LEU A 199 -12.79 -2.94 19.11
N PHE A 200 -13.71 -3.31 18.22
CA PHE A 200 -14.89 -4.14 18.51
C PHE A 200 -14.50 -5.52 19.07
N LEU A 201 -13.46 -6.15 18.51
CA LEU A 201 -12.97 -7.43 19.00
C LEU A 201 -12.45 -7.32 20.46
N ARG A 202 -11.79 -6.20 20.78
CA ARG A 202 -11.21 -5.93 22.11
C ARG A 202 -12.26 -5.46 23.13
N ASP A 203 -13.31 -4.78 22.67
CA ASP A 203 -14.32 -4.19 23.54
C ASP A 203 -15.00 -5.21 24.43
N ALA A 204 -15.33 -4.78 25.66
CA ALA A 204 -15.99 -5.65 26.62
C ALA A 204 -17.34 -6.14 26.08
N ARG A 205 -17.71 -7.37 26.44
CA ARG A 205 -19.00 -7.96 26.06
C ARG A 205 -20.20 -7.15 26.56
N SER A 206 -20.07 -6.52 27.73
CA SER A 206 -21.08 -5.59 28.26
C SER A 206 -21.27 -4.34 27.39
N ALA A 207 -20.26 -3.95 26.62
CA ALA A 207 -20.31 -2.85 25.66
C ALA A 207 -20.65 -3.32 24.23
N GLY A 208 -20.99 -4.60 24.05
CA GLY A 208 -21.33 -5.18 22.74
C GLY A 208 -20.14 -5.66 21.91
N GLY A 209 -18.93 -5.72 22.48
CA GLY A 209 -17.75 -6.31 21.82
C GLY A 209 -17.56 -7.80 22.11
N LEU A 210 -16.48 -8.40 21.59
CA LEU A 210 -16.18 -9.83 21.81
C LEU A 210 -15.33 -10.11 23.07
N GLY A 211 -14.74 -9.07 23.66
CA GLY A 211 -13.96 -9.15 24.89
C GLY A 211 -12.63 -9.90 24.73
N LEU A 212 -12.09 -9.99 23.52
CA LEU A 212 -10.80 -10.65 23.28
C LEU A 212 -9.67 -9.91 23.98
N SER A 213 -8.62 -10.61 24.38
CA SER A 213 -7.38 -9.99 24.84
C SER A 213 -6.61 -9.37 23.67
N THR A 214 -5.70 -8.43 23.95
CA THR A 214 -4.80 -7.87 22.93
C THR A 214 -3.97 -8.98 22.26
N ASP A 215 -3.56 -9.99 23.04
CA ASP A 215 -2.80 -11.14 22.53
C ASP A 215 -3.64 -11.99 21.58
N GLN A 216 -4.91 -12.23 21.90
CA GLN A 216 -5.82 -12.97 21.03
C GLN A 216 -6.06 -12.21 19.72
N VAL A 217 -6.34 -10.90 19.77
CA VAL A 217 -6.49 -10.07 18.57
C VAL A 217 -5.21 -10.10 17.72
N GLY A 218 -4.05 -10.02 18.35
CA GLY A 218 -2.74 -10.12 17.70
C GLY A 218 -2.51 -11.47 17.04
N ILE A 219 -2.84 -12.58 17.71
CA ILE A 219 -2.72 -13.93 17.15
C ILE A 219 -3.65 -14.09 15.94
N VAL A 220 -4.91 -13.67 16.06
CA VAL A 220 -5.90 -13.91 15.00
C VAL A 220 -5.59 -13.10 13.74
N TYR A 221 -5.35 -11.78 13.87
CA TYR A 221 -4.96 -10.97 12.72
C TYR A 221 -3.56 -11.30 12.20
N GLY A 222 -2.61 -11.54 13.11
CA GLY A 222 -1.22 -11.78 12.75
C GLY A 222 -0.99 -13.11 12.04
N THR A 223 -1.74 -14.16 12.40
CA THR A 223 -1.58 -15.51 11.81
C THR A 223 -2.62 -15.80 10.74
N ALA A 224 -3.82 -16.21 11.14
CA ALA A 224 -4.91 -16.60 10.24
C ALA A 224 -5.29 -15.47 9.28
N GLY A 225 -5.37 -14.24 9.79
CA GLY A 225 -5.66 -13.04 9.00
C GLY A 225 -4.62 -12.80 7.91
N THR A 226 -3.33 -12.72 8.27
CA THR A 226 -2.23 -12.53 7.30
C THR A 226 -2.20 -13.62 6.23
N VAL A 227 -2.31 -14.90 6.63
CA VAL A 227 -2.30 -16.02 5.68
C VAL A 227 -3.48 -15.92 4.72
N ALA A 228 -4.67 -15.64 5.24
CA ALA A 228 -5.88 -15.50 4.43
C ALA A 228 -5.82 -14.29 3.50
N PHE A 229 -5.29 -13.15 3.96
CA PHE A 229 -5.08 -11.95 3.16
C PHE A 229 -4.13 -12.20 1.99
N ILE A 230 -3.00 -12.86 2.24
CA ILE A 230 -2.03 -13.22 1.20
C ILE A 230 -2.70 -14.16 0.19
N ALA A 231 -3.38 -15.21 0.65
CA ALA A 231 -4.08 -16.15 -0.22
C ALA A 231 -5.15 -15.44 -1.07
N GLY A 232 -5.97 -14.58 -0.46
CA GLY A 232 -6.99 -13.78 -1.13
C GLY A 232 -6.40 -12.85 -2.17
N SER A 233 -5.33 -12.12 -1.84
CA SER A 233 -4.66 -11.19 -2.76
C SER A 233 -4.04 -11.90 -3.96
N VAL A 234 -3.37 -13.04 -3.73
CA VAL A 234 -2.77 -13.83 -4.81
C VAL A 234 -3.87 -14.39 -5.72
N LEU A 235 -4.92 -14.98 -5.15
CA LEU A 235 -6.03 -15.53 -5.93
C LEU A 235 -6.83 -14.45 -6.67
N GLY A 236 -7.03 -13.28 -6.07
CA GLY A 236 -7.66 -12.13 -6.71
C GLY A 236 -6.87 -11.64 -7.91
N GLY A 237 -5.53 -11.62 -7.80
CA GLY A 237 -4.61 -11.33 -8.90
C GLY A 237 -4.75 -12.31 -10.06
N TYR A 238 -4.62 -13.61 -9.79
CA TYR A 238 -4.78 -14.66 -10.81
C TYR A 238 -6.18 -14.66 -11.44
N PHE A 239 -7.23 -14.52 -10.64
CA PHE A 239 -8.60 -14.45 -11.11
C PHE A 239 -8.81 -13.27 -12.07
N THR A 240 -8.27 -12.10 -11.72
CA THR A 240 -8.36 -10.91 -12.56
C THR A 240 -7.55 -11.05 -13.84
N ALA A 241 -6.36 -11.66 -13.78
CA ALA A 241 -5.54 -11.95 -14.95
C ALA A 241 -6.24 -12.91 -15.93
N TRP A 242 -6.92 -13.94 -15.40
CA TRP A 242 -7.63 -14.93 -16.21
C TRP A 242 -8.90 -14.37 -16.87
N ARG A 243 -9.73 -13.63 -16.12
CA ARG A 243 -11.06 -13.19 -16.59
C ARG A 243 -11.05 -11.79 -17.23
N GLY A 244 -9.99 -11.03 -16.99
CA GLY A 244 -9.89 -9.61 -17.32
C GLY A 244 -10.61 -8.72 -16.29
N LEU A 245 -10.06 -7.52 -16.05
CA LEU A 245 -10.55 -6.60 -14.99
C LEU A 245 -12.03 -6.29 -15.10
N LYS A 246 -12.54 -5.98 -16.30
CA LYS A 246 -13.95 -5.61 -16.51
C LYS A 246 -14.92 -6.72 -16.07
N ARG A 247 -14.57 -8.00 -16.30
CA ARG A 247 -15.42 -9.15 -15.92
C ARG A 247 -15.19 -9.60 -14.49
N ALA A 248 -13.99 -9.35 -13.94
CA ALA A 248 -13.67 -9.65 -12.55
C ALA A 248 -14.29 -8.64 -11.58
N MET A 249 -14.49 -7.38 -12.01
CA MET A 249 -14.91 -6.27 -11.14
C MET A 249 -16.13 -6.56 -10.25
N PRO A 250 -17.25 -7.11 -10.74
CA PRO A 250 -18.40 -7.39 -9.87
C PRO A 250 -18.07 -8.35 -8.73
N TRP A 251 -17.23 -9.35 -8.99
CA TRP A 251 -16.79 -10.31 -7.98
C TRP A 251 -15.83 -9.69 -6.96
N LEU A 252 -14.94 -8.80 -7.42
CA LEU A 252 -14.03 -8.06 -6.56
C LEU A 252 -14.80 -7.10 -5.63
N ILE A 253 -15.85 -6.45 -6.13
CA ILE A 253 -16.75 -5.60 -5.32
C ILE A 253 -17.47 -6.43 -4.26
N VAL A 254 -18.03 -7.59 -4.63
CA VAL A 254 -18.71 -8.47 -3.67
C VAL A 254 -17.72 -8.96 -2.60
N ALA A 255 -16.51 -9.36 -2.99
CA ALA A 255 -15.47 -9.77 -2.05
C ALA A 255 -15.06 -8.62 -1.11
N MET A 256 -14.95 -7.39 -1.59
CA MET A 256 -14.64 -6.20 -0.78
C MET A 256 -15.72 -5.89 0.27
N ASN A 257 -16.95 -6.37 0.05
CA ASN A 257 -18.05 -6.22 1.00
C ASN A 257 -18.21 -7.43 1.94
N LEU A 258 -17.47 -8.52 1.72
CA LEU A 258 -17.46 -9.69 2.59
C LEU A 258 -17.05 -9.35 4.04
N PRO A 259 -16.05 -8.48 4.30
CA PRO A 259 -15.76 -8.00 5.65
C PRO A 259 -16.98 -7.46 6.39
N ASN A 260 -17.83 -6.69 5.71
CA ASN A 260 -19.03 -6.09 6.32
C ASN A 260 -20.01 -7.17 6.79
N LEU A 261 -20.20 -8.22 5.98
CA LEU A 261 -21.07 -9.34 6.33
C LEU A 261 -20.51 -10.14 7.51
N VAL A 262 -19.20 -10.36 7.54
CA VAL A 262 -18.53 -11.05 8.64
C VAL A 262 -18.69 -10.28 9.95
N PHE A 263 -18.44 -8.97 9.95
CA PHE A 263 -18.59 -8.15 11.15
C PHE A 263 -20.04 -7.98 11.59
N TRP A 264 -20.99 -7.95 10.66
CA TRP A 264 -22.41 -8.03 10.98
C TRP A 264 -22.75 -9.35 11.71
N TRP A 265 -22.23 -10.48 11.22
CA TRP A 265 -22.41 -11.77 11.89
C TRP A 265 -21.74 -11.81 13.27
N LEU A 266 -20.50 -11.32 13.39
CA LEU A 266 -19.79 -11.26 14.68
C LEU A 266 -20.54 -10.38 15.69
N GLY A 267 -21.10 -9.26 15.26
CA GLY A 267 -21.86 -8.34 16.11
C GLY A 267 -23.22 -8.88 16.56
N THR A 268 -23.83 -9.79 15.80
CA THR A 268 -25.15 -10.39 16.13
C THR A 268 -25.03 -11.72 16.86
N ALA A 269 -24.09 -12.58 16.44
CA ALA A 269 -23.89 -13.90 17.03
C ALA A 269 -23.03 -13.88 18.30
N LEU A 270 -22.18 -12.85 18.47
CA LEU A 270 -21.26 -12.67 19.60
C LEU A 270 -20.61 -13.98 20.09
N PRO A 271 -19.92 -14.73 19.21
CA PRO A 271 -19.40 -16.04 19.54
C PRO A 271 -18.40 -16.00 20.71
N ASP A 272 -18.45 -17.03 21.57
CA ASP A 272 -17.54 -17.21 22.71
C ASP A 272 -16.26 -17.95 22.34
N ASP A 273 -16.28 -18.64 21.20
CA ASP A 273 -15.21 -19.53 20.76
C ASP A 273 -14.21 -18.80 19.86
N LEU A 274 -12.94 -18.79 20.27
CA LEU A 274 -11.85 -18.15 19.52
C LEU A 274 -11.66 -18.79 18.13
N GLY A 275 -11.97 -20.08 17.96
CA GLY A 275 -11.88 -20.76 16.67
C GLY A 275 -12.87 -20.19 15.65
N ARG A 276 -14.13 -19.98 16.06
CA ARG A 276 -15.16 -19.33 15.22
C ARG A 276 -14.80 -17.89 14.87
N VAL A 277 -14.29 -17.12 15.83
CA VAL A 277 -13.83 -15.75 15.59
C VAL A 277 -12.66 -15.74 14.61
N SER A 278 -11.71 -16.66 14.77
CA SER A 278 -10.55 -16.79 13.87
C SER A 278 -10.94 -17.19 12.46
N ALA A 279 -11.87 -18.13 12.31
CA ALA A 279 -12.39 -18.55 11.00
C ALA A 279 -13.14 -17.40 10.31
N ALA A 280 -13.97 -16.66 11.06
CA ALA A 280 -14.66 -15.49 10.55
C ALA A 280 -13.67 -14.42 10.07
N LEU A 281 -12.67 -14.07 10.87
CA LEU A 281 -11.66 -13.08 10.50
C LEU A 281 -10.76 -13.55 9.35
N ALA A 282 -10.49 -14.85 9.23
CA ALA A 282 -9.81 -15.39 8.05
C ALA A 282 -10.65 -15.17 6.77
N VAL A 283 -11.96 -15.40 6.82
CA VAL A 283 -12.88 -15.14 5.69
C VAL A 283 -12.91 -13.65 5.35
N GLU A 284 -12.95 -12.78 6.36
CA GLU A 284 -12.91 -11.34 6.20
C GLU A 284 -11.61 -10.87 5.54
N MET A 285 -10.45 -11.26 6.09
CA MET A 285 -9.12 -10.92 5.54
C MET A 285 -8.91 -11.48 4.14
N PHE A 286 -9.45 -12.67 3.83
CA PHE A 286 -9.47 -13.21 2.48
C PHE A 286 -10.27 -12.33 1.52
N GLY A 287 -11.51 -11.97 1.89
CA GLY A 287 -12.37 -11.11 1.09
C GLY A 287 -11.76 -9.74 0.85
N TYR A 288 -11.15 -9.16 1.89
CA TYR A 288 -10.39 -7.93 1.80
C TYR A 288 -9.23 -8.05 0.81
N GLY A 289 -8.33 -9.04 0.98
CA GLY A 289 -7.20 -9.23 0.07
C GLY A 289 -7.63 -9.46 -1.38
N PHE A 290 -8.65 -10.29 -1.59
CA PHE A 290 -9.18 -10.57 -2.92
C PHE A 290 -9.80 -9.33 -3.57
N GLY A 291 -10.64 -8.60 -2.84
CA GLY A 291 -11.31 -7.38 -3.33
C GLY A 291 -10.34 -6.22 -3.55
N PHE A 292 -9.35 -6.06 -2.68
CA PHE A 292 -8.36 -4.97 -2.73
C PHE A 292 -7.54 -4.95 -4.02
N VAL A 293 -7.28 -6.13 -4.61
CA VAL A 293 -6.67 -6.23 -5.95
C VAL A 293 -7.46 -5.46 -7.00
N GLY A 294 -8.79 -5.45 -6.90
CA GLY A 294 -9.67 -4.77 -7.85
C GLY A 294 -9.45 -3.26 -7.88
N VAL A 295 -9.37 -2.62 -6.71
CA VAL A 295 -9.14 -1.17 -6.64
C VAL A 295 -7.72 -0.80 -7.07
N ILE A 296 -6.70 -1.57 -6.69
CA ILE A 296 -5.32 -1.32 -7.14
C ILE A 296 -5.22 -1.42 -8.66
N LEU A 297 -5.75 -2.49 -9.26
CA LEU A 297 -5.69 -2.68 -10.71
C LEU A 297 -6.53 -1.64 -11.44
N PHE A 298 -7.67 -1.23 -10.88
CA PHE A 298 -8.47 -0.13 -11.42
C PHE A 298 -7.68 1.18 -11.42
N ILE A 299 -7.04 1.55 -10.30
CA ILE A 299 -6.22 2.77 -10.23
C ILE A 299 -5.06 2.68 -11.23
N MET A 300 -4.37 1.55 -11.29
CA MET A 300 -3.23 1.35 -12.19
C MET A 300 -3.63 1.42 -13.68
N GLN A 301 -4.72 0.76 -14.06
CA GLN A 301 -5.10 0.63 -15.48
C GLN A 301 -5.93 1.80 -15.99
N VAL A 302 -6.79 2.38 -15.14
CA VAL A 302 -7.76 3.41 -15.54
C VAL A 302 -7.33 4.79 -15.10
N VAL A 303 -6.95 4.96 -13.84
CA VAL A 303 -6.63 6.27 -13.27
C VAL A 303 -5.23 6.73 -13.69
N ALA A 304 -4.23 5.85 -13.57
CA ALA A 304 -2.84 6.17 -13.85
C ALA A 304 -2.52 6.29 -15.35
N ALA A 305 -3.31 5.72 -16.26
CA ALA A 305 -3.00 5.80 -17.69
C ALA A 305 -2.99 7.26 -18.21
N GLY A 306 -1.88 7.77 -18.74
CA GLY A 306 -1.81 9.13 -19.27
C GLY A 306 -0.41 9.73 -19.30
N LYS A 307 -0.34 11.07 -19.31
CA LYS A 307 0.91 11.86 -19.38
C LYS A 307 1.81 11.66 -18.14
N TYR A 308 1.20 11.50 -16.96
CA TYR A 308 1.93 11.41 -15.68
C TYR A 308 1.55 10.15 -14.89
N PRO A 309 1.92 8.94 -15.35
CA PRO A 309 1.35 7.72 -14.80
C PRO A 309 1.68 7.48 -13.32
N THR A 310 2.93 7.74 -12.91
CA THR A 310 3.33 7.60 -11.51
C THR A 310 2.60 8.58 -10.60
N ALA A 311 2.43 9.83 -11.04
CA ALA A 311 1.80 10.87 -10.23
C ALA A 311 0.26 10.71 -10.19
N HIS A 312 -0.36 10.31 -11.31
CA HIS A 312 -1.79 9.97 -11.36
C HIS A 312 -2.10 8.71 -10.54
N TYR A 313 -1.20 7.72 -10.52
CA TYR A 313 -1.31 6.58 -9.60
C TYR A 313 -1.22 7.02 -8.13
N ALA A 314 -0.29 7.92 -7.80
CA ALA A 314 -0.17 8.48 -6.45
C ALA A 314 -1.45 9.23 -6.05
N LEU A 315 -2.00 10.08 -6.93
CA LEU A 315 -3.26 10.79 -6.69
C LEU A 315 -4.44 9.82 -6.49
N GLY A 316 -4.56 8.80 -7.34
CA GLY A 316 -5.62 7.79 -7.23
C GLY A 316 -5.53 6.97 -5.93
N THR A 317 -4.32 6.58 -5.53
CA THR A 317 -4.10 5.88 -4.24
C THR A 317 -4.26 6.81 -3.04
N GLY A 318 -4.03 8.11 -3.18
CA GLY A 318 -4.36 9.12 -2.16
C GLY A 318 -5.88 9.23 -1.94
N VAL A 319 -6.66 9.27 -3.03
CA VAL A 319 -8.14 9.24 -2.96
C VAL A 319 -8.66 7.96 -2.31
N MET A 320 -8.00 6.82 -2.53
CA MET A 320 -8.35 5.55 -1.88
C MET A 320 -8.17 5.59 -0.35
N GLN A 321 -7.34 6.48 0.19
CA GLN A 321 -7.08 6.58 1.62
C GLN A 321 -8.02 7.55 2.36
N LEU A 322 -9.01 8.11 1.64
CA LEU A 322 -10.13 8.87 2.22
C LEU A 322 -11.18 7.91 2.77
#